data_AF-A0AAW6H2N0-F1
#
_entry.id   AF-A0AAW6H2N0-F1
#
_cell.length_a   1.000
_cell.length_b   1.000
_cell.length_c   1.000
_cell.angle_alpha   90.00
_cell.angle_beta   90.00
_cell.angle_gamma   90.00
#
_symmetry.space_group_name_H-M   'P 1'
#
loop_
_entity.id
_entity.type
_entity.pdbx_description
1 polymer ?
#
loop_
_entity_poly.entity_id
_entity_poly.type
_entity_poly.pdbx_seq_one_letter_code
_entity_poly.pdbx_strand_id
1 'polypeptide(L)'
;NTFINYDLPLRKVFNKMSFLLRYDMMTDQSDAKTADEETGRLTVTDYKRQRLTGGITFSLSKAFRTDLRLNYEKYFYAKNSIAKESEQDKVVLELMVRF
;
A
#
# COMPACT_ATOMS: atom_id res chain seq x y z
N ASN A 1 9.46 -4.60 -5.45
CA ASN A 1 8.16 -3.89 -5.50
C ASN A 1 7.43 -4.32 -6.75
N THR A 2 6.26 -4.91 -6.59
CA THR A 2 5.42 -5.41 -7.69
C THR A 2 4.15 -4.58 -7.73
N PHE A 3 3.77 -4.14 -8.93
CA PHE A 3 2.57 -3.38 -9.16
C PHE A 3 1.79 -4.01 -10.31
N ILE A 4 0.53 -4.35 -10.05
CA ILE A 4 -0.39 -4.92 -11.01
C ILE A 4 -1.63 -4.04 -11.01
N ASN A 5 -2.06 -3.62 -12.19
CA ASN A 5 -3.33 -2.95 -12.38
C ASN A 5 -4.05 -3.64 -13.54
N TYR A 6 -5.26 -4.14 -13.27
CA TYR A 6 -6.09 -4.81 -14.26
C TYR A 6 -7.37 -4.02 -14.51
N ASP A 7 -7.55 -3.64 -15.77
CA ASP A 7 -8.65 -2.79 -16.21
C ASP A 7 -9.72 -3.61 -16.91
N LEU A 8 -10.91 -3.68 -16.31
CA LEU A 8 -12.08 -4.29 -16.91
C LEU A 8 -12.99 -3.19 -17.50
N PRO A 9 -13.12 -3.11 -18.84
CA PRO A 9 -14.10 -2.22 -19.45
C PRO A 9 -15.50 -2.74 -19.16
N LEU A 10 -16.36 -1.88 -18.62
CA LEU A 10 -17.76 -2.21 -18.34
C LEU A 10 -18.65 -1.56 -19.40
N ARG A 11 -19.67 -2.29 -19.84
CA ARG A 11 -20.70 -1.78 -20.76
C ARG A 11 -21.92 -1.41 -19.93
N LYS A 12 -22.23 -0.09 -19.83
CA LYS A 12 -23.46 0.58 -19.33
C LYS A 12 -23.13 1.75 -18.38
N VAL A 13 -23.52 1.69 -17.10
CA VAL A 13 -23.48 2.82 -16.15
C VAL A 13 -22.08 3.09 -15.62
N PHE A 14 -21.27 2.03 -15.53
CA PHE A 14 -19.85 2.10 -15.21
C PHE A 14 -19.07 1.99 -16.51
N ASN A 15 -18.08 2.86 -16.70
CA ASN A 15 -17.17 2.81 -17.84
C ASN A 15 -16.07 1.78 -17.64
N LYS A 16 -15.59 1.65 -16.41
CA LYS A 16 -14.39 0.90 -16.09
C LYS A 16 -14.42 0.44 -14.64
N MET A 17 -13.92 -0.76 -14.40
CA MET A 17 -13.54 -1.24 -13.09
C MET A 17 -12.07 -1.62 -13.14
N SER A 18 -11.24 -1.00 -12.30
CA SER A 18 -9.81 -1.28 -12.21
C SER A 18 -9.51 -1.99 -10.89
N PHE A 19 -8.74 -3.07 -10.95
CA PHE A 19 -8.23 -3.78 -9.79
C PHE A 19 -6.74 -3.46 -9.64
N LEU A 20 -6.36 -2.95 -8.48
CA LEU A 20 -5.00 -2.61 -8.13
C LEU A 20 -4.48 -3.62 -7.11
N LEU A 21 -3.29 -4.17 -7.38
CA LEU A 21 -2.55 -4.96 -6.42
C LEU A 21 -1.12 -4.44 -6.40
N ARG A 22 -0.67 -4.01 -5.24
CA ARG A 22 0.68 -3.51 -5.03
C ARG A 22 1.32 -4.24 -3.86
N TYR A 23 2.52 -4.73 -4.09
CA TYR A 23 3.34 -5.33 -3.06
C TYR A 23 4.66 -4.58 -2.97
N ASP A 24 4.89 -3.91 -1.85
CA ASP A 24 6.15 -3.26 -1.52
C ASP A 24 6.82 -4.01 -0.38
N MET A 25 8.12 -4.25 -0.52
CA MET A 25 8.94 -4.85 0.54
C MET A 25 10.16 -3.97 0.78
N MET A 26 10.42 -3.70 2.05
CA MET A 26 11.63 -3.04 2.51
C MET A 26 12.44 -4.05 3.34
N THR A 27 13.72 -4.20 3.00
CA THR A 27 14.67 -5.02 3.76
C THR A 27 15.23 -4.24 4.93
N ASP A 28 15.78 -4.94 5.93
CA ASP A 28 16.34 -4.33 7.13
C ASP A 28 17.37 -3.27 6.75
N GLN A 29 17.23 -2.08 7.32
CA GLN A 29 18.16 -0.98 7.10
C GLN A 29 18.76 -0.55 8.44
N SER A 30 20.08 -0.34 8.44
CA SER A 30 20.82 0.13 9.59
C SER A 30 21.37 1.52 9.26
N ASP A 31 21.21 2.47 10.18
CA ASP A 31 21.69 3.85 10.00
C ASP A 31 23.20 3.98 10.24
N ALA A 32 23.92 2.86 10.38
CA ALA A 32 25.36 2.73 10.57
C ALA A 32 25.98 3.52 11.76
N LYS A 33 25.16 4.19 12.58
CA LYS A 33 25.59 5.04 13.70
C LYS A 33 25.84 4.29 15.01
N THR A 34 25.20 3.15 15.21
CA THR A 34 25.38 2.31 16.41
C THR A 34 25.85 0.92 16.00
N ALA A 35 27.15 0.69 16.15
CA ALA A 35 27.70 -0.65 16.18
C ALA A 35 27.49 -1.24 17.57
N ASP A 36 27.04 -2.48 17.64
CA ASP A 36 26.92 -3.24 18.88
C ASP A 36 28.34 -3.52 19.42
N GLU A 37 28.71 -2.96 20.58
CA GLU A 37 30.08 -2.95 21.11
C GLU A 37 30.63 -4.36 21.44
N GLU A 38 29.76 -5.37 21.61
CA GLU A 38 30.18 -6.76 21.87
C GLU A 38 30.41 -7.61 20.62
N THR A 39 29.77 -7.28 19.48
CA THR A 39 29.78 -8.15 18.29
C THR A 39 30.28 -7.48 17.00
N GLY A 40 30.48 -6.16 17.02
CA GLY A 40 30.92 -5.39 15.84
C GLY A 40 29.89 -5.34 14.71
N ARG A 41 28.64 -5.71 14.98
CA ARG A 41 27.54 -5.72 14.00
C ARG A 41 26.74 -4.43 14.10
N LEU A 42 26.35 -3.90 12.94
CA LEU A 42 25.49 -2.72 12.89
C LEU A 42 24.09 -3.05 13.43
N THR A 43 23.62 -2.27 14.40
CA THR A 43 22.26 -2.42 14.97
C THR A 43 21.21 -2.10 13.91
N VAL A 44 20.20 -2.95 13.75
CA VAL A 44 19.09 -2.73 12.81
C VAL A 44 18.16 -1.69 13.43
N THR A 45 18.19 -0.46 12.89
CA THR A 45 17.35 0.66 13.37
C THR A 45 15.98 0.65 12.70
N ASP A 46 15.87 0.11 11.49
CA ASP A 46 14.63 0.04 10.72
C ASP A 46 14.33 -1.42 10.32
N TYR A 47 13.24 -1.96 10.87
CA TYR A 47 12.87 -3.37 10.73
C TYR A 47 12.20 -3.64 9.38
N LYS A 48 12.44 -4.83 8.81
CA LYS A 48 11.72 -5.35 7.64
C LYS A 48 10.21 -5.07 7.71
N ARG A 49 9.72 -4.39 6.68
CA ARG A 49 8.30 -4.09 6.48
C ARG A 49 7.86 -4.59 5.13
N GLN A 50 6.81 -5.40 5.11
CA GLN A 50 6.11 -5.77 3.87
C GLN A 50 4.75 -5.10 3.89
N ARG A 51 4.38 -4.45 2.78
CA ARG A 51 3.07 -3.84 2.62
C ARG A 51 2.39 -4.43 1.39
N LEU A 52 1.19 -4.94 1.60
CA LEU A 52 0.30 -5.39 0.54
C LEU A 52 -0.87 -4.41 0.45
N THR A 53 -1.04 -3.79 -0.71
CA THR A 53 -2.17 -2.91 -1.00
C THR A 53 -3.05 -3.58 -2.05
N GLY A 54 -4.30 -3.86 -1.70
CA GLY A 54 -5.35 -4.28 -2.63
C GLY A 54 -6.32 -3.14 -2.85
N GLY A 55 -6.59 -2.78 -4.10
CA GLY A 55 -7.45 -1.66 -4.46
C GLY A 55 -8.46 -2.03 -5.54
N ILE A 56 -9.61 -1.39 -5.50
CA ILE A 56 -10.61 -1.43 -6.56
C ILE A 56 -11.05 -0.01 -6.87
N THR A 57 -11.21 0.30 -8.16
CA THR A 57 -11.67 1.61 -8.64
C THR A 57 -12.84 1.42 -9.59
N PHE A 58 -13.94 2.10 -9.31
CA PHE A 58 -15.11 2.17 -10.19
C PHE A 58 -15.18 3.54 -10.84
N SER A 59 -15.16 3.59 -12.17
CA SER A 59 -15.32 4.83 -12.94
C SER A 59 -16.75 4.96 -13.47
N LEU A 60 -17.45 6.01 -13.06
CA LEU A 60 -18.79 6.38 -13.52
C LEU A 60 -18.70 7.50 -14.57
N SER A 61 -19.59 7.47 -15.56
CA SER A 61 -19.50 8.34 -16.74
C SER A 61 -20.73 9.17 -17.07
N LYS A 62 -21.76 9.12 -16.22
CA LYS A 62 -23.08 9.58 -16.62
C LYS A 62 -23.28 11.11 -16.60
N ALA A 63 -22.34 11.90 -16.04
CA ALA A 63 -22.35 13.37 -16.12
C ALA A 63 -21.01 14.00 -15.70
N PHE A 64 -20.38 13.47 -14.64
CA PHE A 64 -19.05 13.84 -14.17
C PHE A 64 -18.16 12.60 -14.22
N ARG A 65 -16.89 12.74 -14.63
CA ARG A 65 -15.92 11.64 -14.54
C ARG A 65 -15.62 11.42 -13.05
N THR A 66 -16.36 10.50 -12.45
CA THR A 66 -16.29 10.21 -11.02
C THR A 66 -15.65 8.84 -10.83
N ASP A 67 -14.53 8.80 -10.11
CA ASP A 67 -13.87 7.56 -9.72
C ASP A 67 -14.10 7.32 -8.23
N LEU A 68 -14.73 6.21 -7.88
CA LEU A 68 -14.79 5.71 -6.51
C LEU A 68 -13.66 4.70 -6.33
N ARG A 69 -12.71 4.99 -5.44
CA ARG A 69 -11.56 4.14 -5.15
C ARG A 69 -11.65 3.61 -3.73
N LEU A 70 -11.44 2.32 -3.58
CA LEU A 70 -11.35 1.66 -2.30
C LEU A 70 -10.03 0.90 -2.27
N ASN A 71 -9.15 1.28 -1.35
CA ASN A 71 -7.87 0.61 -1.12
C ASN A 71 -7.88 0.02 0.29
N TYR A 72 -7.31 -1.17 0.43
CA TYR A 72 -6.98 -1.78 1.70
C TYR A 72 -5.46 -1.96 1.74
N GLU A 73 -4.83 -1.38 2.75
CA GLU A 73 -3.41 -1.53 3.01
C GLU A 73 -3.23 -2.48 4.19
N LYS A 74 -2.53 -3.59 3.96
CA LYS A 74 -2.13 -4.56 4.97
C LYS A 74 -0.64 -4.46 5.21
N TYR A 75 -0.26 -4.29 6.47
CA TYR A 75 1.14 -4.19 6.88
C TYR A 75 1.56 -5.47 7.60
N PHE A 76 2.65 -6.07 7.14
CA PHE A 76 3.29 -7.22 7.77
C PHE A 76 4.61 -6.79 8.39
N TYR A 77 4.71 -7.08 9.68
CA TYR A 77 5.84 -6.73 10.54
C TYR A 77 6.64 -7.98 10.93
N ALA A 78 7.96 -7.83 11.10
CA ALA A 78 8.79 -8.88 11.66
C ALA A 78 8.43 -9.15 13.13
N LYS A 79 8.59 -10.40 13.58
CA LYS A 79 8.37 -10.78 14.99
C LYS A 79 9.19 -9.87 15.90
N ASN A 80 8.53 -9.25 16.88
CA ASN A 80 9.05 -8.30 17.88
C ASN A 80 9.16 -6.81 17.46
N SER A 81 8.66 -6.38 16.29
CA SER A 81 8.63 -4.94 15.99
C SER A 81 7.38 -4.25 16.56
N ILE A 82 7.57 -3.13 17.26
CA ILE A 82 6.49 -2.26 17.72
C ILE A 82 5.99 -1.45 16.51
N ALA A 83 4.88 -1.87 15.91
CA ALA A 83 4.26 -1.14 14.81
C ALA A 83 3.63 0.17 15.34
N LYS A 84 3.90 1.29 14.67
CA LYS A 84 3.24 2.58 14.98
C LYS A 84 1.76 2.51 14.57
N GLU A 85 0.87 3.26 15.21
CA GLU A 85 -0.57 3.26 14.88
C GLU A 85 -0.85 3.60 13.41
N SER A 86 -0.10 4.54 12.82
CA SER A 86 -0.21 4.94 11.40
C SER A 86 0.13 3.83 10.40
N GLU A 87 0.67 2.75 10.93
CA GLU A 87 1.35 1.66 10.26
C GLU A 87 0.57 0.34 10.42
N GLN A 88 -0.64 0.43 10.96
CA GLN A 88 -1.60 -0.66 11.04
C GLN A 88 -2.41 -0.80 9.74
N ASP A 89 -3.11 -1.92 9.62
CA ASP A 89 -4.02 -2.21 8.52
C ASP A 89 -5.08 -1.10 8.42
N LYS A 90 -5.26 -0.54 7.22
CA LYS A 90 -6.19 0.58 7.00
C LYS A 90 -6.98 0.41 5.71
N VAL A 91 -8.22 0.89 5.77
CA VAL A 91 -9.09 1.03 4.61
C VAL A 91 -9.12 2.50 4.21
N VAL A 92 -8.85 2.78 2.94
CA VAL A 92 -8.86 4.11 2.36
C VAL A 92 -9.94 4.15 1.29
N LEU A 93 -10.94 5.02 1.47
CA LEU A 93 -11.98 5.28 0.49
C LEU A 93 -11.78 6.68 -0.08
N GLU A 94 -11.68 6.80 -1.39
CA GLU A 94 -11.52 8.08 -2.08
C GLU A 94 -12.61 8.25 -3.13
N LEU A 95 -13.25 9.43 -3.15
CA LEU A 95 -14.17 9.84 -4.20
C LEU A 95 -13.51 10.96 -5.01
N MET A 96 -13.10 10.67 -6.24
CA MET A 96 -12.51 11.67 -7.14
C MET A 96 -13.54 12.12 -8.15
N VAL A 97 -13.97 13.36 -8.07
CA VAL A 97 -14.87 13.99 -9.05
C VAL A 97 -14.04 14.91 -9.93
N ARG A 98 -14.07 14.69 -11.24
CA ARG A 98 -13.46 15.60 -12.23
C ARG A 98 -14.58 16.37 -12.93
N PHE A 99 -14.52 17.70 -12.79
CA PHE A 99 -15.43 18.67 -13.38
C PHE A 99 -14.95 19.11 -14.77
#